data_AF-A0A498CQW5-F1
#
_entry.id   AF-A0A498CQW5-F1
#
_cell.length_a   1.000
_cell.length_b   1.000
_cell.length_c   1.000
_cell.angle_alpha   90.00
_cell.angle_beta   90.00
_cell.angle_gamma   90.00
#
_symmetry.space_group_name_H-M   'P 1'
#
loop_
_entity.id
_entity.type
_entity.pdbx_description
1 polymer ?
#
loop_
_entity_poly.entity_id
_entity_poly.type
_entity_poly.pdbx_seq_one_letter_code
_entity_poly.pdbx_strand_id
1 'polypeptide(L)'
;VTITFSEPVKDFTPSDLVVAGGTVSGLTQQPDGTWKGQVVSNDPVGAPGKVDISIPAGSYSDIAGNPGQLATGSQTVPGFDTTAPTSTTTLDANGNLKISFSETVKGFDASDVKV
;
A
#
# COMPACT_ATOMS: atom_id res chain seq x y z
N VAL A 1 -8.51 4.09 -2.59
CA VAL A 1 -9.13 3.94 -3.92
C VAL A 1 -10.64 4.10 -3.79
N THR A 2 -11.25 4.80 -4.74
CA THR A 2 -12.72 4.91 -4.88
C THR A 2 -13.08 4.57 -6.31
N ILE A 3 -14.03 3.66 -6.50
CA ILE A 3 -14.55 3.27 -7.82
C ILE A 3 -16.01 3.72 -7.89
N THR A 4 -16.36 4.44 -8.95
CA THR A 4 -17.70 4.97 -9.20
C THR A 4 -18.17 4.50 -10.56
N PHE A 5 -19.40 4.00 -10.63
CA PHE A 5 -20.05 3.64 -11.88
C PHE A 5 -21.00 4.76 -12.30
N SER A 6 -21.20 4.93 -13.61
CA SER A 6 -22.17 5.89 -14.17
C SER A 6 -23.62 5.48 -13.94
N GLU A 7 -23.85 4.19 -13.64
CA GLU A 7 -25.14 3.58 -13.38
C GLU A 7 -24.97 2.33 -12.49
N PRO A 8 -26.04 1.75 -11.95
CA PRO A 8 -25.96 0.49 -11.22
C PRO A 8 -25.40 -0.65 -12.09
N VAL A 9 -24.44 -1.40 -11.53
CA VAL A 9 -23.80 -2.54 -12.20
C VAL A 9 -24.09 -3.84 -11.44
N LYS A 10 -23.91 -4.96 -12.14
CA LYS A 10 -23.90 -6.31 -11.58
C LYS A 10 -22.58 -7.00 -11.91
N ASP A 11 -22.32 -8.09 -11.20
CA ASP A 11 -21.16 -8.98 -11.37
C ASP A 11 -19.78 -8.36 -11.07
N PHE A 12 -19.69 -7.07 -10.73
CA PHE A 12 -18.44 -6.49 -10.21
C PHE A 12 -18.10 -7.04 -8.82
N THR A 13 -16.86 -7.46 -8.65
CA THR A 13 -16.28 -8.04 -7.44
C THR A 13 -14.89 -7.46 -7.20
N PRO A 14 -14.31 -7.59 -5.99
CA PRO A 14 -12.94 -7.15 -5.74
C PRO A 14 -11.88 -7.77 -6.66
N SER A 15 -12.11 -8.98 -7.19
CA SER A 15 -11.19 -9.65 -8.12
C SER A 15 -11.11 -8.98 -9.50
N ASP A 16 -12.08 -8.12 -9.84
CA ASP A 16 -12.06 -7.38 -11.10
C ASP A 16 -11.11 -6.18 -11.08
N LEU A 17 -10.65 -5.77 -9.89
CA LEU A 17 -9.63 -4.73 -9.74
C LEU A 17 -8.23 -5.32 -9.84
N VAL A 18 -7.52 -4.96 -10.91
CA VAL A 18 -6.09 -5.25 -11.09
C VAL A 18 -5.28 -4.10 -10.50
N VAL A 19 -4.26 -4.41 -9.70
CA VAL A 19 -3.37 -3.43 -9.06
C VAL A 19 -1.92 -3.81 -9.35
N ALA A 20 -1.13 -2.86 -9.84
CA ALA A 20 0.30 -3.01 -10.10
C ALA A 20 1.11 -1.98 -9.30
N GLY A 21 2.22 -2.41 -8.69
CA GLY A 21 3.07 -1.56 -7.85
C GLY A 21 2.55 -1.32 -6.43
N GLY A 22 1.40 -1.90 -6.08
CA GLY A 22 0.79 -1.75 -4.76
C GLY A 22 -0.13 -2.90 -4.40
N THR A 23 -0.67 -2.83 -3.18
CA THR A 23 -1.63 -3.79 -2.62
C THR A 23 -2.89 -3.05 -2.22
N VAL A 24 -4.06 -3.57 -2.59
CA VAL A 24 -5.37 -3.07 -2.17
C VAL A 24 -5.90 -3.86 -0.99
N SER A 25 -6.49 -3.19 0.00
CA SER A 25 -7.13 -3.82 1.15
C SER A 25 -8.49 -3.19 1.45
N GLY A 26 -9.38 -3.97 2.05
CA GLY A 26 -10.71 -3.51 2.48
C GLY A 26 -11.63 -3.02 1.36
N LEU A 27 -11.43 -3.48 0.12
CA LEU A 27 -12.26 -3.09 -1.01
C LEU A 27 -13.69 -3.62 -0.84
N THR A 28 -14.63 -2.73 -0.58
CA THR A 28 -16.02 -3.06 -0.26
C THR A 28 -17.00 -2.10 -0.92
N GLN A 29 -18.16 -2.63 -1.31
CA GLN A 29 -19.26 -1.82 -1.82
C GLN A 29 -19.87 -0.98 -0.70
N GLN A 30 -20.17 0.26 -1.02
CA GLN A 30 -20.79 1.24 -0.14
C GLN A 30 -22.30 1.32 -0.42
N PRO A 31 -23.11 1.84 0.52
CA PRO A 31 -24.56 1.97 0.33
C PRO A 31 -24.99 2.81 -0.88
N ASP A 32 -24.11 3.72 -1.35
CA ASP A 32 -24.33 4.56 -2.53
C ASP A 32 -23.95 3.88 -3.86
N GLY A 33 -23.55 2.60 -3.83
CA GLY A 33 -23.13 1.82 -5.00
C GLY A 33 -21.66 2.00 -5.39
N THR A 34 -20.92 2.90 -4.75
CA THR A 34 -19.47 3.04 -4.97
C THR A 34 -18.69 1.92 -4.28
N TRP A 35 -17.43 1.72 -4.67
CA TRP A 35 -16.53 0.80 -3.96
C TRP A 35 -15.35 1.57 -3.38
N LYS A 36 -15.01 1.27 -2.13
CA LYS A 36 -13.91 1.94 -1.40
C LYS A 36 -12.97 0.92 -0.81
N GLY A 37 -11.68 1.23 -0.87
CA GLY A 37 -10.60 0.46 -0.24
C GLY A 37 -9.36 1.32 -0.04
N GLN A 38 -8.34 0.79 0.62
CA GLN A 38 -7.04 1.44 0.76
C GLN A 38 -6.01 0.80 -0.17
N VAL A 39 -5.05 1.60 -0.62
CA VAL A 39 -3.96 1.16 -1.48
C VAL A 39 -2.66 1.64 -0.87
N VAL A 40 -1.69 0.75 -0.79
CA VAL A 40 -0.32 1.04 -0.38
C VAL A 40 0.66 0.58 -1.44
N SER A 41 1.75 1.33 -1.61
CA SER A 41 2.82 0.92 -2.51
C SER A 41 3.51 -0.31 -1.94
N ASN A 42 4.07 -1.15 -2.82
CA ASN A 42 4.83 -2.34 -2.44
C ASN A 42 6.31 -2.03 -2.14
N ASP A 43 6.64 -0.76 -1.87
CA ASP A 43 8.02 -0.39 -1.52
C ASP A 43 8.33 -0.86 -0.09
N PRO A 44 9.34 -1.72 0.10
CA PRO A 44 9.58 -2.38 1.38
C PRO A 44 10.12 -1.44 2.45
N VAL A 45 10.72 -0.30 2.06
CA VAL A 45 11.27 0.73 2.97
C VAL A 45 10.28 1.88 3.17
N GLY A 46 9.01 1.66 2.84
CA GLY A 46 7.92 2.60 3.09
C GLY A 46 7.92 3.84 2.20
N ALA A 47 8.74 3.88 1.14
CA ALA A 47 8.76 5.02 0.25
C ALA A 47 7.45 5.13 -0.54
N PRO A 48 6.96 6.35 -0.84
CA PRO A 48 5.86 6.52 -1.76
C PRO A 48 6.20 5.92 -3.13
N GLY A 49 5.28 5.13 -3.68
CA GLY A 49 5.48 4.43 -4.95
C GLY A 49 4.32 4.64 -5.91
N LYS A 50 4.62 4.59 -7.21
CA LYS A 50 3.59 4.65 -8.26
C LYS A 50 2.77 3.36 -8.23
N VAL A 51 1.46 3.51 -8.16
CA VAL A 51 0.50 2.41 -8.26
C VAL A 51 -0.42 2.67 -9.43
N ASP A 52 -0.56 1.65 -10.28
CA ASP A 52 -1.50 1.61 -11.39
C ASP A 52 -2.64 0.66 -11.04
N ILE A 53 -3.86 1.07 -11.37
CA ILE A 53 -5.06 0.23 -11.24
C ILE A 53 -5.77 0.14 -12.58
N SER A 54 -6.40 -1.02 -12.82
CA SER A 54 -7.30 -1.19 -13.96
C SER A 54 -8.48 -2.09 -13.61
N ILE A 55 -9.60 -1.83 -14.26
CA ILE A 55 -10.79 -2.69 -14.27
C ILE A 55 -10.99 -3.09 -15.73
N PRO A 56 -10.73 -4.35 -16.12
CA PRO A 56 -10.81 -4.78 -17.52
C PRO A 56 -12.19 -4.57 -18.13
N ALA A 57 -12.25 -4.25 -19.42
CA ALA A 57 -13.52 -4.22 -20.15
C ALA A 57 -14.20 -5.60 -20.10
N GLY A 58 -15.52 -5.61 -19.87
CA GLY A 58 -16.32 -6.83 -19.76
C GLY A 58 -16.19 -7.60 -18.44
N SER A 59 -15.43 -7.12 -17.47
CA SER A 59 -15.36 -7.72 -16.11
C SER A 59 -16.62 -7.48 -15.27
N TYR A 60 -17.42 -6.49 -15.63
CA TYR A 60 -18.73 -6.20 -15.04
C TYR A 60 -19.73 -5.84 -16.14
N SER A 61 -21.02 -5.76 -15.80
CA SER A 61 -22.05 -5.31 -16.73
C SER A 61 -23.10 -4.45 -16.04
N ASP A 62 -23.83 -3.66 -16.80
CA ASP A 62 -25.03 -2.97 -16.29
C ASP A 62 -26.19 -3.98 -16.06
N ILE A 63 -27.31 -3.47 -15.55
CA ILE A 63 -28.51 -4.29 -15.28
C ILE A 63 -29.15 -4.82 -16.58
N ALA A 64 -28.97 -4.13 -17.72
CA ALA A 64 -29.44 -4.58 -19.03
C ALA A 64 -28.53 -5.62 -19.69
N GLY A 65 -27.35 -5.88 -19.11
CA GLY A 65 -26.35 -6.84 -19.61
C GLY A 65 -25.32 -6.23 -20.57
N ASN A 66 -25.24 -4.90 -20.70
CA ASN A 66 -24.20 -4.27 -21.50
C ASN A 66 -22.84 -4.40 -20.78
N PRO A 67 -21.78 -4.89 -21.46
CA PRO A 67 -20.46 -5.03 -20.85
C PRO A 67 -19.86 -3.68 -20.45
N GLY A 68 -19.28 -3.64 -19.25
CA GLY A 68 -18.53 -2.51 -18.72
C GLY A 68 -17.29 -2.19 -19.57
N GLN A 69 -16.89 -0.92 -19.56
CA GLN A 69 -15.70 -0.45 -20.27
C GLN A 69 -14.44 -0.51 -19.39
N LEU A 70 -13.27 -0.47 -20.03
CA LEU A 70 -11.99 -0.36 -19.34
C LEU A 70 -11.95 0.93 -18.52
N ALA A 71 -11.60 0.81 -17.24
CA ALA A 71 -11.26 1.93 -16.38
C ALA A 71 -9.82 1.79 -15.89
N THR A 72 -9.09 2.90 -15.80
CA THR A 72 -7.71 2.93 -15.31
C THR A 72 -7.49 4.11 -14.36
N GLY A 73 -6.48 3.99 -13.51
CA GLY A 73 -6.04 5.06 -12.63
C GLY A 73 -4.57 4.88 -12.27
N SER A 74 -3.87 5.98 -12.02
CA SER A 74 -2.46 5.97 -11.61
C SER A 74 -2.22 7.05 -10.58
N GLN A 75 -1.55 6.71 -9.49
CA GLN A 75 -1.20 7.67 -8.43
C GLN A 75 0.04 7.21 -7.66
N THR A 76 0.83 8.15 -7.16
CA THR A 76 1.89 7.86 -6.19
C THR A 76 1.28 7.81 -4.78
N VAL A 77 1.25 6.64 -4.17
CA VAL A 77 0.67 6.42 -2.84
C VAL A 77 1.75 6.13 -1.81
N PRO A 78 1.51 6.40 -0.51
CA PRO A 78 2.44 6.03 0.56
C PRO A 78 2.71 4.51 0.62
N GLY A 79 3.92 4.15 1.04
CA GLY A 79 4.29 2.79 1.40
C GLY A 79 4.26 2.56 2.91
N PHE A 80 4.56 1.32 3.32
CA PHE A 80 4.85 0.98 4.70
C PHE A 80 6.24 0.36 4.80
N ASP A 81 7.04 0.84 5.76
CA ASP A 81 8.31 0.20 6.06
C ASP A 81 8.05 -1.12 6.77
N THR A 82 8.52 -2.20 6.14
CA THR A 82 8.45 -3.57 6.66
C THR A 82 9.83 -4.15 6.91
N THR A 83 10.89 -3.37 6.63
CA THR A 83 12.25 -3.76 6.95
C THR A 83 12.51 -3.62 8.44
N ALA A 84 13.37 -4.50 8.98
CA ALA A 84 13.74 -4.46 10.38
C ALA A 84 15.01 -3.63 10.55
N PRO A 85 15.15 -2.87 11.65
CA PRO A 85 16.34 -2.09 11.90
C PRO A 85 17.52 -3.01 12.17
N THR A 86 18.68 -2.65 11.63
CA THR A 86 19.96 -3.27 11.97
C THR A 86 20.80 -2.28 12.76
N SER A 87 21.66 -2.77 13.66
CA SER A 87 22.58 -1.95 14.44
C SER A 87 24.03 -2.32 14.17
N THR A 88 24.90 -1.32 14.08
CA THR A 88 26.36 -1.50 14.13
C THR A 88 26.92 -0.83 15.38
N THR A 89 28.00 -1.39 15.93
CA THR A 89 28.66 -0.87 17.12
C THR A 89 30.16 -0.77 16.89
N THR A 90 30.76 0.35 17.30
CA THR A 90 32.21 0.57 17.24
C THR A 90 32.72 1.13 18.56
N LEU A 91 33.89 0.67 18.98
CA LEU A 91 34.64 1.20 20.13
C LEU A 91 35.98 1.72 19.61
N ASP A 92 36.27 2.99 19.82
CA ASP A 92 37.55 3.57 19.39
C ASP A 92 38.67 3.40 20.44
N ALA A 93 39.89 3.77 20.07
CA ALA A 93 41.06 3.67 20.96
C ALA A 93 40.99 4.57 22.20
N ASN A 94 40.08 5.55 22.22
CA ASN A 94 39.83 6.42 23.37
C ASN A 94 38.69 5.90 24.26
N GLY A 95 38.07 4.77 23.90
CA GLY A 95 36.96 4.16 24.65
C GLY A 95 35.58 4.74 24.30
N ASN A 96 35.43 5.50 23.21
CA ASN A 96 34.14 6.01 22.80
C ASN A 96 33.32 4.90 22.12
N LEU A 97 32.15 4.61 22.70
CA LEU A 97 31.15 3.73 22.10
C LEU A 97 30.26 4.50 21.14
N LYS A 98 30.15 4.03 19.89
CA LYS A 98 29.16 4.51 18.92
C LYS A 98 28.29 3.35 18.48
N ILE A 99 26.98 3.53 18.60
CA ILE A 99 25.95 2.64 18.07
C ILE A 99 25.25 3.39 16.94
N SER A 100 25.01 2.73 15.81
CA SER A 100 24.31 3.32 14.66
C SER A 100 23.27 2.34 14.13
N PHE A 101 22.06 2.85 13.87
CA PHE A 101 20.95 2.08 13.32
C PHE A 101 20.78 2.37 11.83
N SER A 102 20.32 1.38 11.07
CA SER A 102 20.02 1.54 9.63
C SER A 102 18.80 2.43 9.37
N GLU A 103 17.97 2.66 10.38
CA GLU A 103 16.76 3.48 10.32
C GLU A 103 16.44 4.06 11.72
N THR A 104 15.39 4.87 11.81
CA THR A 104 14.97 5.43 13.10
C THR A 104 14.34 4.36 13.97
N VAL A 105 14.93 4.09 15.13
CA VAL A 105 14.39 3.14 16.12
C VAL A 105 13.63 3.86 17.24
N LYS A 106 12.63 3.18 17.81
CA LYS A 106 11.89 3.66 18.99
C LYS A 106 12.30 2.87 20.23
N GLY A 107 12.39 3.55 21.37
CA GLY A 107 12.59 2.90 22.67
C GLY A 107 14.02 2.44 22.96
N PHE A 108 15.00 2.84 22.15
CA PHE A 108 16.41 2.65 22.48
C PHE A 108 16.91 3.84 23.32
N ASP A 109 17.44 3.55 24.50
CA ASP A 109 18.04 4.52 25.40
C ASP A 109 19.29 3.98 26.12
N ALA A 110 19.86 4.77 27.05
CA ALA A 110 21.09 4.40 27.74
C ALA A 110 20.96 3.16 28.63
N SER A 111 19.76 2.81 29.09
CA SER A 111 19.51 1.63 29.92
C SER A 111 19.56 0.32 29.13
N ASP A 112 19.41 0.38 27.80
CA ASP A 112 19.59 -0.76 26.91
C ASP A 112 21.06 -1.17 26.75
N VAL A 113 22.00 -0.28 27.12
CA VAL A 113 23.43 -0.56 27.07
C VAL A 113 23.89 -1.09 28.43
N LYS A 114 24.30 -2.36 28.45
CA LYS A 114 24.88 -3.00 29.63
C LYS A 114 26.39 -3.08 29.50
N VAL A 115 27.08 -2.72 30.58
CA VAL A 115 28.55 -2.81 30.72
C VAL A 115 28.87 -3.93 31.70
#